data_AF-A0A357JED9-F1
#
_entry.id   AF-A0A357JED9-F1
#
_cell.length_a   1.000
_cell.length_b   1.000
_cell.length_c   1.000
_cell.angle_alpha   90.00
_cell.angle_beta   90.00
_cell.angle_gamma   90.00
#
_symmetry.space_group_name_H-M   'P 1'
#
loop_
_entity.id
_entity.type
_entity.pdbx_description
1 polymer ?
#
loop_
_entity_poly.entity_id
_entity_poly.type
_entity_poly.pdbx_seq_one_letter_code
_entity_poly.pdbx_strand_id
1 'polypeptide(L)'
;MKKSILIIIIILFIDQFSKIYLKTHFILGEEVKVMGLDWFRIHFLENYGMAWGTEFGGKNGKLFLTFFRLIAIVGIGYWLHSAIKEKGHKILILAIAFIFAGALGNIIDSVFYGALFSDSHG
;
A
#
# COMPACT_ATOMS: atom_id res chain seq x y z
N MET A 1 8.41 20.63 3.80
CA MET A 1 7.23 20.12 3.07
C MET A 1 7.54 19.65 1.66
N LYS A 2 8.07 20.48 0.74
CA LYS A 2 8.28 20.11 -0.68
C LYS A 2 9.03 18.78 -0.90
N LYS A 3 10.11 18.52 -0.14
CA LYS A 3 10.89 17.27 -0.25
C LYS A 3 10.08 16.02 0.14
N SER A 4 9.36 16.05 1.25
CA SER A 4 8.55 14.91 1.72
C SER A 4 7.39 14.60 0.78
N ILE A 5 6.77 15.63 0.19
CA ILE A 5 5.69 15.47 -0.80
C ILE A 5 6.21 14.76 -2.05
N LEU A 6 7.38 15.18 -2.57
CA LEU A 6 7.99 14.53 -3.72
C LEU A 6 8.27 13.05 -3.46
N ILE A 7 8.77 12.72 -2.27
CA ILE A 7 9.02 11.33 -1.86
C ILE A 7 7.72 10.53 -1.83
N ILE A 8 6.65 11.08 -1.24
CA ILE A 8 5.35 10.42 -1.20
C ILE A 8 4.83 10.16 -2.62
N ILE A 9 4.92 11.15 -3.52
CA ILE A 9 4.47 11.01 -4.92
C ILE A 9 5.25 9.91 -5.63
N ILE A 10 6.58 9.87 -5.48
CA ILE A 10 7.42 8.85 -6.13
C ILE A 10 7.07 7.46 -5.60
N ILE A 11 6.93 7.30 -4.27
CA ILE A 11 6.57 6.01 -3.68
C ILE A 11 5.20 5.55 -4.17
N LEU A 12 4.20 6.45 -4.16
CA LEU A 12 2.85 6.13 -4.67
C LEU A 12 2.87 5.77 -6.15
N PHE A 13 3.67 6.48 -6.96
CA PHE A 13 3.79 6.17 -8.37
C PHE A 13 4.34 4.77 -8.60
N ILE A 14 5.43 4.40 -7.90
CA ILE A 14 6.03 3.07 -7.99
C ILE A 14 5.04 2.00 -7.50
N ASP A 15 4.37 2.25 -6.38
CA ASP A 15 3.38 1.34 -5.79
C ASP A 15 2.22 1.06 -6.75
N GLN A 16 1.55 2.10 -7.23
CA GLN A 16 0.38 1.97 -8.10
C GLN A 16 0.76 1.42 -9.47
N PHE A 17 1.88 1.87 -10.05
CA PHE A 17 2.36 1.35 -11.33
C PHE A 17 2.66 -0.16 -11.26
N SER A 18 3.37 -0.59 -10.21
CA SER A 18 3.69 -2.01 -10.04
C SER A 18 2.44 -2.87 -9.84
N LYS A 19 1.47 -2.40 -9.04
CA LYS A 19 0.19 -3.10 -8.82
C LYS A 19 -0.64 -3.21 -10.08
N ILE A 20 -0.78 -2.12 -10.84
CA ILE A 20 -1.52 -2.14 -12.12
C ILE A 20 -0.84 -3.09 -13.10
N TYR A 21 0.49 -3.00 -13.21
CA TYR A 21 1.26 -3.89 -14.10
C TYR A 21 1.02 -5.37 -13.77
N LEU A 22 1.12 -5.76 -12.50
CA LEU A 22 0.84 -7.14 -12.08
C LEU A 22 -0.61 -7.53 -12.39
N LYS A 23 -1.58 -6.67 -12.04
CA LYS A 23 -3.01 -6.91 -12.23
C LYS A 23 -3.39 -7.15 -13.70
N THR A 24 -2.71 -6.50 -14.65
CA THR A 24 -3.03 -6.61 -16.09
C THR A 24 -2.18 -7.62 -16.86
N HIS A 25 -1.07 -8.11 -16.30
CA HIS A 25 -0.15 -9.01 -17.02
C HIS A 25 -0.01 -10.40 -16.40
N PHE A 26 -0.53 -10.61 -15.18
CA PHE A 26 -0.42 -11.88 -14.47
C PHE A 26 -1.81 -12.49 -14.21
N ILE A 27 -1.87 -13.81 -14.26
CA ILE A 27 -3.01 -14.60 -13.80
C ILE A 27 -2.92 -14.77 -12.28
N LEU A 28 -4.06 -14.78 -11.58
CA LEU A 28 -4.07 -15.00 -10.13
C LEU A 28 -3.33 -16.31 -9.76
N GLY A 29 -2.34 -16.22 -8.86
CA GLY A 29 -1.50 -17.34 -8.45
C GLY A 29 -0.32 -17.62 -9.40
N GLU A 30 -0.14 -16.83 -10.45
CA GLU A 30 1.03 -16.92 -11.33
C GLU A 30 2.29 -16.49 -10.58
N GLU A 31 3.37 -17.24 -10.83
CA GLU A 31 4.66 -17.01 -10.21
C GLU A 31 5.79 -16.96 -11.24
N VAL A 32 6.62 -15.91 -11.18
CA VAL A 32 7.80 -15.74 -12.03
C VAL A 32 9.05 -15.59 -11.18
N LYS A 33 10.05 -16.45 -11.42
CA LYS A 33 11.38 -16.33 -10.80
C LYS A 33 12.13 -15.15 -11.41
N VAL A 34 12.49 -14.19 -10.58
CA VAL A 34 13.22 -13.01 -11.04
C VAL A 34 14.66 -13.38 -11.33
N MET A 35 15.13 -13.11 -12.55
CA MET A 35 16.48 -13.46 -13.00
C MET A 35 16.83 -14.96 -12.85
N GLY A 36 15.81 -15.84 -12.81
CA GLY A 36 16.01 -17.27 -12.58
C GLY A 36 16.42 -17.66 -11.15
N LEU A 37 16.36 -16.72 -10.19
CA LEU A 37 16.73 -16.97 -8.80
C LEU A 37 15.61 -17.70 -8.03
N ASP A 38 15.95 -18.82 -7.38
CA ASP A 38 14.96 -19.60 -6.64
C ASP A 38 14.42 -18.92 -5.38
N TRP A 39 15.14 -17.93 -4.83
CA TRP A 39 14.75 -17.23 -3.60
C TRP A 39 13.99 -15.91 -3.87
N PHE A 40 13.99 -15.40 -5.11
CA PHE A 40 13.29 -14.16 -5.46
C PHE A 40 12.27 -14.40 -6.56
N ARG A 41 10.99 -14.36 -6.19
CA ARG A 41 9.85 -14.64 -7.06
C ARG A 41 8.83 -13.50 -6.97
N ILE A 42 8.25 -13.17 -8.10
CA ILE A 42 7.03 -12.35 -8.19
C ILE A 42 5.87 -13.33 -8.20
N HIS A 43 5.08 -13.35 -7.15
CA HIS A 43 3.88 -14.17 -7.04
C HIS A 43 2.66 -13.24 -6.97
N PHE A 44 1.78 -13.31 -7.95
CA PHE A 44 0.59 -12.47 -7.98
C PHE A 44 -0.50 -13.04 -7.07
N LEU A 45 -0.79 -12.30 -5.99
CA LEU A 45 -1.81 -12.63 -5.00
C LEU A 45 -2.70 -11.40 -4.76
N GLU A 46 -3.99 -11.64 -4.60
CA GLU A 46 -4.95 -10.62 -4.22
C GLU A 46 -5.28 -10.70 -2.74
N ASN A 47 -5.12 -9.57 -2.05
CA ASN A 47 -5.41 -9.47 -0.64
C ASN A 47 -6.65 -8.61 -0.40
N TYR A 48 -7.70 -9.20 0.15
CA TYR A 48 -8.95 -8.51 0.48
C TYR A 48 -8.89 -7.62 1.73
N GLY A 49 -7.69 -7.30 2.22
CA GLY A 49 -7.45 -6.32 3.28
C GLY A 49 -6.92 -6.89 4.60
N MET A 50 -6.37 -8.10 4.59
CA MET A 50 -5.99 -8.85 5.79
C MET A 50 -4.51 -9.24 5.76
N ALA A 51 -3.80 -8.97 6.85
CA ALA A 51 -2.43 -9.44 6.99
C ALA A 51 -2.45 -10.96 7.30
N TRP A 52 -1.48 -11.70 6.73
CA TRP A 52 -1.22 -13.11 7.07
C TRP A 52 -2.39 -14.07 6.79
N GLY A 53 -3.30 -13.72 5.87
CA GLY A 53 -4.49 -14.53 5.58
C GLY A 53 -5.46 -14.66 6.76
N THR A 54 -5.26 -13.90 7.84
CA THR A 54 -6.10 -13.97 9.02
C THR A 54 -7.39 -13.19 8.83
N GLU A 55 -8.52 -13.90 8.73
CA GLU A 55 -9.84 -13.28 8.78
C GLU A 55 -10.20 -12.87 10.20
N PHE A 56 -9.82 -11.66 10.60
CA PHE A 56 -10.28 -11.13 11.88
C PHE A 56 -11.76 -10.78 11.77
N GLY A 57 -12.65 -11.55 12.41
CA GLY A 57 -14.06 -11.20 12.60
C GLY A 57 -14.91 -11.05 11.32
N GLY A 58 -14.53 -11.69 10.21
CA GLY A 58 -15.26 -11.67 8.95
C GLY A 58 -15.53 -10.25 8.41
N LYS A 59 -16.75 -10.01 7.90
CA LYS A 59 -17.16 -8.71 7.32
C LYS A 59 -17.00 -7.54 8.30
N ASN A 60 -17.29 -7.76 9.59
CA ASN A 60 -17.22 -6.72 10.62
C ASN A 60 -15.78 -6.32 10.93
N GLY A 61 -14.86 -7.29 11.01
CA GLY A 61 -13.45 -6.95 11.22
C GLY A 61 -12.79 -6.34 9.98
N LYS A 62 -13.20 -6.72 8.77
CA LYS A 62 -12.80 -5.98 7.54
C LYS A 62 -13.23 -4.51 7.59
N LEU A 63 -14.46 -4.24 8.01
CA LEU A 63 -14.97 -2.87 8.16
C LEU A 63 -14.17 -2.10 9.22
N PHE A 64 -13.92 -2.73 10.37
CA PHE A 64 -13.10 -2.15 11.44
C PHE A 64 -11.68 -1.81 10.96
N LEU A 65 -11.01 -2.74 10.27
CA LEU A 65 -9.65 -2.53 9.75
C LEU A 65 -9.61 -1.38 8.74
N THR A 66 -10.63 -1.27 7.90
CA THR A 66 -10.77 -0.17 6.92
C THR A 66 -10.91 1.16 7.65
N PHE A 67 -11.84 1.24 8.62
CA PHE A 67 -12.07 2.45 9.40
C PHE A 67 -10.86 2.86 10.24
N PHE A 68 -10.23 1.88 10.90
CA PHE A 68 -8.99 2.08 11.64
C PHE A 68 -7.89 2.63 10.75
N ARG A 69 -7.72 2.09 9.53
CA ARG A 69 -6.72 2.59 8.56
C ARG A 69 -6.99 4.04 8.16
N LEU A 70 -8.26 4.42 7.97
CA LEU A 70 -8.66 5.79 7.65
C LEU A 70 -8.36 6.77 8.81
N ILE A 71 -8.57 6.36 10.06
CA ILE A 71 -8.19 7.19 11.22
C ILE A 71 -6.66 7.27 11.32
N ALA A 72 -5.98 6.13 11.19
CA ALA A 72 -4.53 6.04 11.32
C ALA A 72 -3.82 6.91 10.28
N ILE A 73 -4.27 6.94 9.01
CA ILE A 73 -3.65 7.77 7.98
C ILE A 73 -3.79 9.27 8.30
N VAL A 74 -4.91 9.71 8.87
CA VAL A 74 -5.08 11.11 9.31
C VAL A 74 -4.11 11.42 10.45
N GLY A 75 -3.99 10.51 11.42
CA GLY A 75 -3.02 10.64 12.52
C GLY A 75 -1.57 10.70 12.04
N ILE A 76 -1.17 9.82 11.11
CA ILE A 76 0.17 9.80 10.52
C ILE A 76 0.41 11.08 9.68
N GLY A 77 -0.59 11.54 8.94
CA GLY A 77 -0.50 12.79 8.17
C GLY A 77 -0.31 14.01 9.06
N TYR A 78 -1.05 14.07 10.18
CA TYR A 78 -0.85 15.10 11.21
C TYR A 78 0.55 15.00 11.84
N TRP A 79 1.00 13.79 12.18
CA TRP A 79 2.33 13.58 12.74
C TRP A 79 3.44 14.00 11.77
N LEU A 80 3.31 13.68 10.48
CA LEU A 80 4.22 14.14 9.45
C LEU A 80 4.25 15.67 9.37
N HIS A 81 3.08 16.31 9.41
CA HIS A 81 2.98 17.76 9.40
C HIS A 81 3.68 18.39 10.62
N SER A 82 3.41 17.88 11.82
CA SER A 82 4.04 18.36 13.07
C SER A 82 5.56 18.17 13.02
N ALA A 83 6.03 16.98 12.64
CA ALA A 83 7.46 16.68 12.55
C ALA A 83 8.20 17.60 11.56
N ILE A 84 7.56 17.97 10.44
CA ILE A 84 8.13 18.92 9.49
C ILE A 84 8.13 20.34 10.08
N LYS A 85 7.04 20.76 10.73
CA LYS A 85 6.89 22.10 11.31
C LYS A 85 7.89 22.34 12.44
N GLU A 86 8.12 21.33 13.27
CA GLU A 86 9.06 21.35 14.39
C GLU A 86 10.53 21.15 13.96
N LYS A 87 10.81 21.05 12.65
CA LYS A 87 12.14 20.78 12.10
C LYS A 87 12.77 19.50 12.69
N GLY A 88 11.96 18.46 12.88
CA GLY A 88 12.41 17.16 13.36
C GLY A 88 13.51 16.55 12.51
N HIS A 89 14.18 15.52 13.05
CA HIS A 89 15.30 14.88 12.38
C HIS A 89 14.91 14.37 10.98
N LYS A 90 15.78 14.57 9.97
CA LYS A 90 15.47 14.24 8.57
C LYS A 90 15.08 12.78 8.37
N ILE A 91 15.73 11.86 9.11
CA ILE A 91 15.42 10.43 9.06
C ILE A 91 14.01 10.14 9.59
N LEU A 92 13.57 10.83 10.64
CA LEU A 92 12.22 10.67 11.18
C LEU A 92 11.17 11.13 10.16
N ILE A 93 11.36 12.32 9.58
CA ILE A 93 10.45 12.85 8.55
C ILE A 93 10.39 11.90 7.35
N LEU A 94 11.54 11.32 6.96
CA LEU A 94 11.62 10.35 5.89
C LEU A 94 10.82 9.08 6.23
N ALA A 95 11.06 8.47 7.39
CA ALA A 95 10.37 7.28 7.84
C ALA A 95 8.84 7.48 7.90
N ILE A 96 8.37 8.60 8.46
CA ILE A 96 6.94 8.91 8.50
C ILE A 96 6.37 9.08 7.09
N ALA A 97 7.11 9.71 6.16
CA ALA A 97 6.67 9.86 4.77
C ALA A 97 6.53 8.51 4.05
N PHE A 98 7.45 7.56 4.28
CA PHE A 98 7.35 6.19 3.75
C PHE A 98 6.12 5.45 4.29
N ILE A 99 5.90 5.52 5.61
CA ILE A 99 4.73 4.91 6.25
C ILE A 99 3.43 5.52 5.69
N PHE A 100 3.38 6.85 5.58
CA PHE A 100 2.23 7.57 5.05
C PHE A 100 1.93 7.18 3.59
N ALA A 101 2.95 7.16 2.73
CA ALA A 101 2.80 6.79 1.32
C ALA A 101 2.30 5.35 1.15
N GLY A 102 2.85 4.39 1.90
CA GLY A 102 2.39 2.99 1.85
C GLY A 102 0.95 2.82 2.37
N ALA A 103 0.59 3.52 3.45
CA ALA A 103 -0.78 3.50 3.97
C ALA A 103 -1.78 4.09 2.97
N LEU A 104 -1.39 5.19 2.29
CA LEU A 104 -2.21 5.85 1.29
C LEU A 104 -2.41 4.98 0.04
N GLY A 105 -1.33 4.35 -0.47
CA GLY A 105 -1.43 3.41 -1.59
C GLY A 105 -2.40 2.27 -1.32
N ASN A 106 -2.30 1.64 -0.14
CA ASN A 106 -3.22 0.57 0.24
C ASN A 106 -4.68 1.02 0.41
N ILE A 107 -4.93 2.30 0.74
CA ILE A 107 -6.30 2.86 0.75
C ILE A 107 -6.81 3.04 -0.67
N ILE A 108 -5.97 3.56 -1.59
CA ILE A 108 -6.32 3.68 -3.01
C ILE A 108 -6.73 2.30 -3.55
N ASP A 109 -5.96 1.26 -3.29
CA ASP A 109 -6.32 -0.09 -3.74
C ASP A 109 -7.68 -0.55 -3.18
N SER A 110 -7.86 -0.38 -1.88
CA SER A 110 -9.07 -0.84 -1.19
C SER A 110 -10.35 -0.12 -1.66
N VAL A 111 -10.22 1.11 -2.17
CA VAL A 111 -11.35 1.93 -2.64
C VAL A 111 -11.59 1.75 -4.14
N PHE A 112 -10.52 1.74 -4.94
CA PHE A 112 -10.65 1.82 -6.40
C PHE A 112 -10.50 0.48 -7.11
N TYR A 113 -9.66 -0.45 -6.63
CA TYR A 113 -9.33 -1.63 -7.43
C TYR A 113 -10.52 -2.58 -7.57
N GLY A 114 -11.32 -2.75 -6.52
CA GLY A 114 -12.56 -3.54 -6.59
C GLY A 114 -13.66 -2.91 -7.46
N ALA A 115 -13.54 -1.64 -7.83
CA ALA A 115 -14.46 -0.96 -8.75
C ALA A 115 -13.92 -0.89 -10.18
N LEU A 116 -12.60 -0.81 -10.35
CA LEU A 116 -11.94 -0.61 -11.65
C LEU A 116 -11.54 -1.91 -12.34
N PHE A 117 -11.29 -2.98 -11.58
CA PHE A 117 -10.80 -4.24 -12.13
C PHE A 117 -11.76 -5.39 -11.80
N SER A 118 -11.98 -6.26 -12.78
CA SER A 118 -12.60 -7.58 -12.59
C SER A 118 -11.57 -8.58 -12.05
N ASP A 119 -12.04 -9.75 -11.64
CA ASP A 119 -11.18 -10.83 -11.18
C ASP A 119 -10.17 -11.24 -12.26
N SER A 120 -8.96 -11.62 -11.85
CA SER A 120 -7.87 -12.02 -12.76
C SER A 120 -7.84 -13.53 -13.01
N HIS A 121 -9.03 -14.15 -13.12
CA HIS A 121 -9.18 -15.51 -13.57
C HIS A 121 -9.09 -15.51 -15.11
N GLY A 122 -8.05 -16.14 -15.65
CA GLY A 122 -7.76 -16.15 -17.10
C GLY A 122 -8.87 -16.70 -17.97
#